data_AF-A0A259LN99-F1
#
_entry.id   AF-A0A259LN99-F1
#
_cell.length_a   1.000
_cell.length_b   1.000
_cell.length_c   1.000
_cell.angle_alpha   90.00
_cell.angle_beta   90.00
_cell.angle_gamma   90.00
#
_symmetry.space_group_name_H-M   'P 1'
#
loop_
_entity.id
_entity.type
_entity.pdbx_description
1 polymer ?
#
loop_
_entity_poly.entity_id
_entity_poly.type
_entity_poly.pdbx_seq_one_letter_code
_entity_poly.pdbx_strand_id
1 'polypeptide(L)'
;MSNKELQALKERYVAAGAASPNDQFADHALNAEVWDADGKRMIDFAGGIGVLNIGHRHPKVVEAIKAQLDKLMHTCQTVMPYEG
;
A
#
# COMPACT_ATOMS: atom_id res chain seq x y z
N MET A 1 -11.35 -1.66 -12.40
CA MET A 1 -12.65 -1.95 -11.75
C MET A 1 -13.03 -0.71 -10.99
N SER A 2 -14.31 -0.34 -11.02
CA SER A 2 -14.83 0.77 -10.21
C SER A 2 -14.83 0.44 -8.72
N ASN A 3 -14.92 1.45 -7.86
CA ASN A 3 -15.10 1.26 -6.42
C ASN A 3 -16.29 0.32 -6.10
N LYS A 4 -17.41 0.48 -6.83
CA LYS A 4 -18.60 -0.37 -6.66
C LYS A 4 -18.33 -1.84 -6.96
N GLU A 5 -17.63 -2.12 -8.06
CA GLU A 5 -17.29 -3.50 -8.42
C GLU A 5 -16.30 -4.12 -7.41
N LEU A 6 -15.34 -3.34 -6.91
CA LEU A 6 -14.39 -3.78 -5.88
C LEU A 6 -15.10 -4.03 -4.53
N GLN A 7 -16.08 -3.20 -4.18
CA GLN A 7 -16.91 -3.42 -2.98
C GLN A 7 -17.71 -4.72 -3.08
N ALA A 8 -18.31 -5.02 -4.23
CA ALA A 8 -19.02 -6.28 -4.44
C ALA A 8 -18.09 -7.50 -4.32
N LEU A 9 -16.84 -7.38 -4.79
CA LEU A 9 -15.82 -8.43 -4.58
C LEU A 9 -15.47 -8.57 -3.09
N LYS A 10 -15.26 -7.46 -2.39
CA LYS A 10 -14.95 -7.46 -0.95
C LYS A 10 -16.06 -8.16 -0.16
N GLU A 11 -17.32 -7.82 -0.40
CA GLU A 11 -18.46 -8.45 0.28
C GLU A 11 -18.55 -9.96 0.00
N ARG A 12 -18.16 -10.39 -1.20
CA ARG A 12 -18.18 -11.80 -1.59
C ARG A 12 -17.03 -12.60 -0.98
N TYR A 13 -15.84 -12.01 -0.86
CA TYR A 13 -14.60 -12.74 -0.56
C TYR A 13 -13.97 -12.41 0.80
N VAL A 14 -14.41 -11.35 1.48
CA VAL A 14 -13.87 -10.89 2.76
C VAL A 14 -14.92 -11.03 3.85
N ALA A 15 -14.54 -11.64 4.98
CA ALA A 15 -15.42 -11.77 6.13
C ALA A 15 -15.80 -10.40 6.71
N ALA A 16 -17.05 -10.24 7.14
CA ALA A 16 -17.60 -8.98 7.63
C ALA A 16 -16.85 -8.38 8.83
N GLY A 17 -16.11 -9.19 9.60
CA GLY A 17 -15.28 -8.71 10.71
C GLY A 17 -14.09 -7.83 10.30
N ALA A 18 -13.62 -7.95 9.05
CA ALA A 18 -12.57 -7.09 8.49
C ALA A 18 -13.18 -5.86 7.81
N ALA A 19 -14.03 -5.13 8.55
CA ALA A 19 -14.75 -3.98 8.04
C ALA A 19 -13.79 -2.81 7.72
N SER A 20 -14.13 -2.07 6.67
CA SER A 20 -13.52 -0.76 6.37
C SER A 20 -14.66 0.26 6.33
N PRO A 21 -14.50 1.44 6.95
CA PRO A 21 -15.56 2.45 6.99
C PRO A 21 -15.78 3.16 5.65
N ASN A 22 -14.88 2.98 4.68
CA ASN A 22 -14.91 3.65 3.39
C ASN A 22 -15.19 2.64 2.27
N ASP A 23 -15.93 3.10 1.26
CA ASP A 23 -16.20 2.36 0.02
C ASP A 23 -15.26 2.78 -1.14
N GLN A 24 -14.27 3.63 -0.84
CA GLN A 24 -13.20 3.98 -1.77
C GLN A 24 -12.06 2.97 -1.65
N PHE A 25 -11.61 2.46 -2.79
CA PHE A 25 -10.47 1.57 -2.92
C PHE A 25 -9.32 2.35 -3.52
N ALA A 26 -8.19 2.44 -2.81
CA ALA A 26 -7.01 3.15 -3.30
C ALA A 26 -6.42 2.45 -4.53
N ASP A 27 -6.15 3.22 -5.60
CA ASP A 27 -5.46 2.77 -6.81
C ASP A 27 -3.96 3.12 -6.74
N HIS A 28 -3.64 4.39 -6.49
CA HIS A 28 -2.27 4.85 -6.29
C HIS A 28 -2.20 6.03 -5.31
N ALA A 29 -0.98 6.33 -4.84
CA ALA A 29 -0.72 7.42 -3.92
C ALA A 29 0.69 8.01 -4.10
N LEU A 30 0.88 9.27 -3.72
CA LEU A 30 2.15 9.97 -3.72
C LEU A 30 2.15 11.06 -2.64
N ASN A 31 3.15 11.07 -1.77
CA ASN A 31 3.26 12.00 -0.65
C ASN A 31 1.97 11.99 0.21
N ALA A 32 1.20 13.07 0.24
CA ALA A 32 -0.06 13.17 0.99
C ALA A 32 -1.30 13.03 0.09
N GLU A 33 -1.15 12.54 -1.15
CA GLU A 33 -2.23 12.40 -2.12
C GLU A 33 -2.54 10.93 -2.39
N VAL A 34 -3.83 10.58 -2.41
CA VAL A 34 -4.33 9.24 -2.73
C VAL A 34 -5.41 9.37 -3.81
N TRP A 35 -5.39 8.49 -4.78
CA TRP A 35 -6.42 8.36 -5.81
C TRP A 35 -7.14 7.04 -5.60
N ASP A 36 -8.47 7.07 -5.65
CA ASP A 36 -9.27 5.84 -5.64
C ASP A 36 -9.38 5.21 -7.04
N ALA A 37 -10.02 4.04 -7.11
CA ALA A 37 -10.21 3.27 -8.33
C ALA A 37 -11.08 3.97 -9.40
N ASP A 38 -11.88 4.96 -9.00
CA ASP A 38 -12.67 5.79 -9.92
C ASP A 38 -11.90 7.07 -10.32
N GLY A 39 -10.65 7.24 -9.86
CA GLY A 39 -9.77 8.35 -10.18
C GLY A 39 -9.97 9.59 -9.30
N LYS A 40 -10.79 9.52 -8.25
CA LYS A 40 -11.01 10.65 -7.33
C LYS A 40 -9.76 10.85 -6.47
N ARG A 41 -9.19 12.06 -6.53
CA ARG A 41 -8.06 12.47 -5.69
C ARG A 41 -8.52 12.96 -4.32
N MET A 42 -7.79 12.55 -3.28
CA MET A 42 -8.01 12.89 -1.88
C MET A 42 -6.68 13.30 -1.23
N ILE A 43 -6.76 14.14 -0.19
CA ILE A 43 -5.62 14.45 0.68
C ILE A 43 -5.66 13.49 1.87
N ASP A 44 -4.56 12.76 2.09
CA ASP A 44 -4.41 11.81 3.19
C ASP A 44 -3.98 12.51 4.48
N PHE A 45 -4.94 12.68 5.38
CA PHE A 45 -4.72 13.18 6.75
C PHE A 45 -4.63 12.04 7.79
N ALA A 46 -4.77 10.79 7.37
CA ALA A 46 -4.64 9.63 8.25
C ALA A 46 -3.21 9.09 8.27
N GLY A 47 -2.49 9.21 7.14
CA GLY A 47 -1.10 8.78 7.00
C GLY A 47 -0.92 7.27 7.23
N GLY A 48 -1.89 6.46 6.82
CA GLY A 48 -1.90 5.02 7.10
C GLY A 48 -1.90 4.69 8.60
N ILE A 49 -2.62 5.47 9.41
CA ILE A 49 -2.62 5.39 10.88
C ILE A 49 -1.22 5.72 11.43
N GLY A 50 -0.69 6.88 11.05
CA GLY A 50 0.60 7.39 11.54
C GLY A 50 1.85 6.66 11.04
N VAL A 51 1.71 5.75 10.07
CA VAL A 51 2.83 4.99 9.49
C VAL A 51 3.62 5.83 8.50
N LEU A 52 2.94 6.65 7.70
CA LEU A 52 3.50 7.32 6.52
C LEU A 52 3.99 8.74 6.82
N ASN A 53 4.85 8.89 7.84
CA ASN A 53 5.36 10.20 8.28
C ASN A 53 6.12 10.97 7.20
N ILE A 54 6.71 10.28 6.23
CA ILE A 54 7.42 10.87 5.08
C ILE A 54 6.60 10.80 3.77
N GLY A 55 5.31 10.49 3.89
CA GLY A 55 4.37 10.35 2.78
C GLY A 55 4.48 9.02 2.03
N HIS A 56 3.46 8.76 1.21
CA HIS A 56 3.41 7.62 0.30
C HIS A 56 4.56 7.68 -0.70
N ARG A 57 5.24 6.54 -0.92
CA ARG A 57 6.23 6.34 -1.99
C ARG A 57 7.33 7.41 -2.05
N HIS A 58 7.88 7.81 -0.91
CA HIS A 58 9.00 8.76 -0.87
C HIS A 58 10.16 8.30 -1.80
N PRO A 59 10.69 9.13 -2.71
CA PRO A 59 11.62 8.69 -3.76
C PRO A 59 12.84 7.93 -3.25
N LYS A 60 13.47 8.40 -2.16
CA LYS A 60 14.62 7.71 -1.55
C LYS A 60 14.30 6.29 -1.05
N VAL A 61 13.08 6.07 -0.53
CA VAL A 61 12.66 4.75 -0.04
C VAL A 61 12.36 3.83 -1.21
N VAL A 62 11.66 4.32 -2.23
CA VAL A 62 11.35 3.55 -3.44
C VAL A 62 12.63 3.10 -4.13
N GLU A 63 13.61 3.98 -4.30
CA GLU A 63 14.88 3.62 -4.93
C GLU A 63 15.70 2.63 -4.10
N ALA A 64 15.73 2.77 -2.76
CA ALA A 64 16.39 1.80 -1.88
C ALA A 64 15.75 0.40 -1.97
N ILE A 65 14.40 0.33 -2.02
CA ILE A 65 13.67 -0.94 -2.18
C ILE A 65 14.01 -1.58 -3.53
N LYS A 66 13.95 -0.83 -4.64
CA LYS A 66 14.27 -1.36 -5.97
C LYS A 66 15.70 -1.91 -6.03
N ALA A 67 16.67 -1.14 -5.54
CA ALA A 67 18.07 -1.57 -5.53
C ALA A 67 18.29 -2.86 -4.71
N GLN A 68 17.53 -3.04 -3.62
CA GLN A 68 17.59 -4.27 -2.83
C GLN A 68 16.89 -5.44 -3.54
N LEU A 69 15.77 -5.19 -4.23
CA LEU A 69 15.05 -6.21 -5.00
C LEU A 69 15.90 -6.80 -6.14
N ASP A 70 16.78 -6.00 -6.73
CA ASP A 70 17.75 -6.47 -7.73
C ASP A 70 18.84 -7.41 -7.12
N LYS A 71 18.95 -7.46 -5.79
CA LYS A 71 19.88 -8.34 -5.07
C LYS A 71 19.17 -9.56 -4.50
N LEU A 72 18.25 -9.36 -3.55
CA LEU A 72 17.53 -10.42 -2.84
C LEU A 72 16.39 -9.85 -1.97
N MET A 73 15.39 -10.68 -1.68
CA MET A 73 14.30 -10.37 -0.73
C MET A 73 14.41 -11.13 0.59
N HIS A 74 14.86 -12.39 0.57
CA HIS A 74 14.91 -13.23 1.76
C HIS A 74 15.87 -14.41 1.54
N THR A 75 16.78 -14.64 2.49
CA THR A 75 17.71 -15.78 2.47
C THR A 75 17.57 -16.72 3.67
N CYS A 76 16.76 -16.34 4.68
CA CYS A 76 16.73 -16.94 6.01
C CYS A 76 18.11 -16.92 6.70
N GLN A 77 18.27 -16.15 7.78
CA GLN A 77 19.57 -15.90 8.40
C GLN A 77 20.29 -17.19 8.84
N THR A 78 19.55 -18.20 9.30
CA THR A 78 20.13 -19.49 9.73
C THR A 78 20.53 -20.39 8.57
N VAL A 79 20.05 -20.14 7.35
CA VAL A 79 20.41 -20.88 6.13
C VAL A 79 21.58 -20.20 5.43
N MET A 80 21.47 -18.89 5.23
CA MET A 80 22.51 -18.08 4.59
C MET A 80 22.46 -16.64 5.12
N PRO A 81 23.46 -16.22 5.92
CA PRO A 81 23.53 -14.83 6.37
C PRO A 81 23.80 -13.90 5.18
N TYR A 82 23.38 -12.66 5.31
CA TYR A 82 23.56 -11.61 4.32
C TYR A 82 24.35 -10.45 4.92
N GLU A 83 25.10 -9.74 4.09
CA GLU A 83 25.71 -8.49 4.48
C GLU A 83 24.64 -7.41 4.71
N GLY A 84 24.90 -6.53 5.67
CA GLY A 84 24.09 -5.33 5.90
C GLY A 84 24.59 -4.18 5.04
#